data_AF-A0A7H4P041-F1
#
_entry.id   AF-A0A7H4P041-F1
#
_cell.length_a   1.000
_cell.length_b   1.000
_cell.length_c   1.000
_cell.angle_alpha   90.00
_cell.angle_beta   90.00
_cell.angle_gamma   90.00
#
_symmetry.space_group_name_H-M   'P 1'
#
loop_
_entity.id
_entity.type
_entity.pdbx_description
1 polymer ?
#
loop_
_entity_poly.entity_id
_entity_poly.type
_entity_poly.pdbx_seq_one_letter_code
_entity_poly.pdbx_strand_id
1 'polypeptide(L)'
;MLAYPGTTLYSLEKALKPLGREPHSVIGSSCIGASVVGGICNNSGGSLVQRGPAYTEMSLYAQIDENGKLSLVNHLGIDLGTTPEQILSRLDDERVKDEDVRHDGRHAHDHDYVTRVRDVNADTPARYNADPDRLFESSGCAGKLAVFAVRLDTFPAAKRQQVFYIGTNRPEVLTEIRRHILAEFNHLPVAGEYMHRDIYDIAEQYGKDTFLMIDKLGTDKMPFFFTMKGRTDAMLEKVSLFKPHFTDRFMQKLGHVFPAHLPERMKTWRNKYEHHLLLKMAGDGIEEAQAWLGEYF
;
A
#
# COMPACT_ATOMS: atom_id res chain seq x y z
N MET A 1 -12.15 -11.65 2.95
CA MET A 1 -12.48 -10.93 1.70
C MET A 1 -11.86 -11.69 0.53
N LEU A 2 -12.54 -11.76 -0.62
CA LEU A 2 -12.00 -12.34 -1.86
C LEU A 2 -11.65 -11.20 -2.82
N ALA A 3 -10.42 -11.14 -3.32
CA ALA A 3 -9.96 -10.15 -4.30
C ALA A 3 -9.61 -10.83 -5.63
N TYR A 4 -9.99 -10.19 -6.73
CA TYR A 4 -9.76 -10.65 -8.10
C TYR A 4 -8.58 -9.89 -8.74
N PRO A 5 -8.07 -10.30 -9.92
CA PRO A 5 -6.80 -9.80 -10.45
C PRO A 5 -6.80 -8.29 -10.69
N GLY A 6 -7.95 -7.73 -11.09
CA GLY A 6 -8.16 -6.30 -11.32
C GLY A 6 -8.63 -5.51 -10.10
N THR A 7 -8.85 -6.14 -8.94
CA THR A 7 -9.30 -5.42 -7.74
C THR A 7 -8.19 -4.47 -7.27
N THR A 8 -8.47 -3.17 -7.26
CA THR A 8 -7.51 -2.16 -6.79
C THR A 8 -7.59 -2.00 -5.28
N LEU A 9 -6.48 -1.60 -4.64
CA LEU A 9 -6.48 -1.26 -3.21
C LEU A 9 -7.45 -0.12 -2.91
N TYR A 10 -7.59 0.82 -3.84
CA TYR A 10 -8.56 1.91 -3.74
C TYR A 10 -10.01 1.43 -3.75
N SER A 11 -10.39 0.56 -4.70
CA SER A 11 -11.76 0.03 -4.73
C SER A 11 -12.06 -0.84 -3.51
N LEU A 12 -11.05 -1.56 -3.02
CA LEU A 12 -11.12 -2.30 -1.76
C LEU A 12 -11.39 -1.39 -0.56
N GLU A 13 -10.58 -0.34 -0.37
CA GLU A 13 -10.77 0.61 0.74
C GLU A 13 -12.18 1.21 0.73
N LYS A 14 -12.67 1.62 -0.45
CA LYS A 14 -14.02 2.17 -0.64
C LYS A 14 -15.12 1.17 -0.26
N ALA A 15 -14.94 -0.11 -0.58
CA ALA A 15 -15.88 -1.18 -0.23
C ALA A 15 -15.85 -1.54 1.27
N LEU A 16 -14.70 -1.43 1.94
CA LEU A 16 -14.52 -1.76 3.36
C LEU A 16 -14.96 -0.64 4.30
N LYS A 17 -14.86 0.62 3.87
CA LYS A 17 -15.23 1.79 4.66
C LYS A 17 -16.66 1.72 5.26
N PRO A 18 -17.74 1.39 4.51
CA PRO A 18 -19.08 1.28 5.10
C PRO A 18 -19.22 0.13 6.11
N LEU A 19 -18.31 -0.85 6.07
CA LEU A 19 -18.28 -2.00 6.98
C LEU A 19 -17.47 -1.70 8.26
N GLY A 20 -16.89 -0.50 8.40
CA GLY A 20 -15.98 -0.17 9.50
C GLY A 20 -14.69 -0.98 9.46
N ARG A 21 -14.20 -1.30 8.25
CA ARG A 21 -13.00 -2.09 8.00
C ARG A 21 -11.94 -1.30 7.22
N GLU A 22 -10.69 -1.68 7.39
CA GLU A 22 -9.51 -1.21 6.67
C GLU A 22 -8.85 -2.37 5.90
N PRO A 23 -8.19 -2.10 4.76
CA PRO A 23 -7.45 -3.11 4.02
C PRO A 23 -6.20 -3.57 4.77
N HIS A 24 -5.63 -4.68 4.33
CA HIS A 24 -4.36 -5.21 4.83
C HIS A 24 -3.14 -4.38 4.40
N SER A 25 -3.26 -3.54 3.38
CA SER A 25 -2.16 -2.79 2.81
C SER A 25 -2.59 -1.38 2.40
N VAL A 26 -1.72 -0.41 2.69
CA VAL A 26 -1.79 0.97 2.17
C VAL A 26 -0.38 1.33 1.69
N ILE A 27 -0.23 1.45 0.37
CA ILE A 27 1.02 1.80 -0.31
C ILE A 27 0.89 3.17 -0.99
N GLY A 28 2.01 3.83 -1.29
CA GLY A 28 2.00 5.11 -2.01
C GLY A 28 1.26 5.06 -3.36
N SER A 29 1.27 3.90 -4.03
CA SER A 29 0.58 3.69 -5.30
C SER A 29 -0.91 3.30 -5.17
N SER A 30 -1.47 3.22 -3.95
CA SER A 30 -2.89 2.87 -3.76
C SER A 30 -3.81 3.85 -4.48
N CYS A 31 -3.45 5.14 -4.48
CA CYS A 31 -4.20 6.21 -5.14
C CYS A 31 -4.02 6.29 -6.67
N ILE A 32 -3.18 5.42 -7.26
CA ILE A 32 -2.98 5.38 -8.72
C ILE A 32 -3.32 4.01 -9.30
N GLY A 33 -4.08 3.20 -8.55
CA GLY A 33 -4.69 1.97 -9.07
C GLY A 33 -3.86 0.69 -8.89
N ALA A 34 -2.94 0.65 -7.92
CA ALA A 34 -2.26 -0.60 -7.59
C ALA A 34 -3.27 -1.71 -7.21
N SER A 35 -3.08 -2.90 -7.78
CA SER A 35 -3.97 -4.06 -7.54
C SER A 35 -3.59 -4.82 -6.27
N VAL A 36 -4.60 -5.41 -5.62
CA VAL A 36 -4.43 -6.26 -4.44
C VAL A 36 -3.57 -7.48 -4.78
N VAL A 37 -3.92 -8.18 -5.86
CA VAL A 37 -3.17 -9.36 -6.32
C VAL A 37 -1.74 -9.00 -6.70
N GLY A 38 -1.51 -7.85 -7.36
CA GLY A 38 -0.17 -7.37 -7.65
C GLY A 38 0.65 -7.11 -6.38
N GLY A 39 0.01 -6.65 -5.30
CA GLY A 39 0.62 -6.52 -3.97
C GLY A 39 1.06 -7.86 -3.39
N ILE A 40 0.18 -8.87 -3.43
CA ILE A 40 0.48 -10.24 -2.99
C ILE A 40 1.64 -10.85 -3.78
N CYS A 41 1.60 -10.76 -5.11
CA CYS A 41 2.66 -11.29 -5.98
C CYS A 41 4.04 -10.68 -5.70
N ASN A 42 4.11 -9.47 -5.14
CA ASN A 42 5.36 -8.76 -4.87
C ASN A 42 5.68 -8.62 -3.37
N ASN A 43 4.92 -9.26 -2.48
CA ASN A 43 5.04 -9.08 -1.02
C ASN A 43 5.09 -7.60 -0.62
N SER A 44 4.17 -6.79 -1.16
CA SER A 44 4.22 -5.34 -1.00
C SER A 44 4.12 -4.93 0.47
N GLY A 45 5.04 -4.06 0.90
CA GLY A 45 5.06 -3.53 2.27
C GLY A 45 4.84 -2.03 2.27
N GLY A 46 3.66 -1.62 2.72
CA GLY A 46 3.23 -0.22 2.76
C GLY A 46 3.62 0.52 4.03
N SER A 47 2.86 1.57 4.32
CA SER A 47 3.06 2.46 5.47
C SER A 47 2.49 1.91 6.78
N LEU A 48 1.65 0.87 6.71
CA LEU A 48 0.98 0.29 7.88
C LEU A 48 1.96 -0.47 8.76
N VAL A 49 2.41 0.13 9.86
CA VAL A 49 3.39 -0.46 10.80
C VAL A 49 2.84 -1.72 11.50
N GLN A 50 1.52 -1.83 11.61
CA GLN A 50 0.85 -2.97 12.25
C GLN A 50 0.61 -4.15 11.29
N ARG A 51 0.99 -4.03 10.01
CA ARG A 51 0.75 -5.02 8.97
C ARG A 51 2.06 -5.38 8.28
N GLY A 52 2.33 -6.67 8.16
CA GLY A 52 3.49 -7.16 7.43
C GLY A 52 3.41 -6.92 5.92
N PRO A 53 4.36 -7.45 5.14
CA PRO A 53 4.18 -7.59 3.70
C PRO A 53 2.83 -8.25 3.36
N ALA A 54 2.24 -7.87 2.24
CA ALA A 54 1.03 -8.48 1.73
C ALA A 54 1.25 -9.99 1.52
N TYR A 55 0.47 -10.81 2.22
CA TYR A 55 0.68 -12.26 2.30
C TYR A 55 -0.65 -13.00 2.49
N THR A 56 -0.75 -14.20 1.90
CA THR A 56 -1.82 -15.17 2.16
C THR A 56 -1.38 -16.58 1.76
N GLU A 57 -1.91 -17.57 2.47
CA GLU A 57 -1.84 -18.99 2.15
C GLU A 57 -3.07 -19.48 1.35
N MET A 58 -3.98 -18.57 1.00
CA MET A 58 -5.25 -18.90 0.38
C MET A 58 -5.43 -18.16 -0.95
N SER A 59 -5.19 -18.87 -2.05
CA SER A 59 -5.38 -18.34 -3.40
C SER A 59 -5.89 -19.37 -4.40
N LEU A 60 -6.38 -18.88 -5.52
CA LEU A 60 -6.68 -19.65 -6.73
C LEU A 60 -5.73 -19.17 -7.81
N TYR A 61 -4.96 -20.07 -8.40
CA TYR A 61 -3.97 -19.73 -9.41
C TYR A 61 -3.81 -20.85 -10.43
N ALA A 62 -3.27 -20.51 -11.61
CA ALA A 62 -2.79 -21.49 -12.56
C ALA A 62 -1.25 -21.51 -12.62
N GLN A 63 -0.72 -22.70 -12.88
CA GLN A 63 0.72 -22.95 -12.98
C GLN A 63 1.01 -23.83 -14.20
N ILE A 64 2.21 -23.67 -14.75
CA ILE A 64 2.78 -24.58 -15.75
C ILE A 64 3.75 -25.48 -15.02
N ASP A 65 3.52 -26.79 -15.08
CA ASP A 65 4.42 -27.77 -14.46
C ASP A 65 5.71 -27.99 -15.27
N GLU A 66 6.60 -28.85 -14.76
CA GLU A 66 7.88 -29.18 -15.39
C GLU A 66 7.73 -29.82 -16.79
N ASN A 67 6.55 -30.36 -17.11
CA ASN A 67 6.24 -30.96 -18.41
C ASN A 67 5.55 -29.97 -19.36
N GLY A 68 5.39 -28.70 -18.96
CA GLY A 68 4.72 -27.68 -19.76
C GLY A 68 3.19 -27.76 -19.70
N LYS A 69 2.61 -28.54 -18.77
CA LYS A 69 1.16 -28.69 -18.64
C LYS A 69 0.58 -27.60 -17.74
N LEU A 70 -0.42 -26.89 -18.24
CA LEU A 70 -1.20 -25.93 -17.47
C LEU A 70 -2.15 -26.66 -16.50
N SER A 71 -2.16 -26.25 -15.24
CA SER A 71 -3.07 -26.73 -14.21
C SER A 71 -3.65 -25.59 -13.39
N LEU A 72 -4.90 -25.74 -12.93
CA LEU A 72 -5.57 -24.81 -12.03
C LEU A 72 -5.55 -25.40 -10.62
N VAL A 73 -5.08 -24.61 -9.64
CA VAL A 73 -4.92 -25.00 -8.25
C VAL A 73 -5.79 -24.12 -7.37
N ASN A 74 -6.76 -24.73 -6.67
CA ASN A 74 -7.69 -24.04 -5.77
C ASN A 74 -7.33 -24.27 -4.31
N HIS A 75 -6.63 -23.31 -3.70
CA HIS A 75 -6.33 -23.28 -2.27
C HIS A 75 -7.07 -22.17 -1.53
N LEU A 76 -8.16 -21.61 -2.07
CA LEU A 76 -8.95 -20.56 -1.40
C LEU A 76 -9.60 -21.02 -0.08
N GLY A 77 -9.69 -22.33 0.16
CA GLY A 77 -10.54 -22.88 1.21
C GLY A 77 -12.02 -22.61 0.93
N ILE A 78 -12.40 -22.65 -0.35
CA ILE A 78 -13.79 -22.52 -0.82
C ILE A 78 -14.03 -23.66 -1.80
N ASP A 79 -15.09 -24.44 -1.56
CA ASP A 79 -15.50 -25.53 -2.45
C ASP A 79 -16.19 -24.97 -3.71
N LEU A 80 -15.44 -24.96 -4.81
CA LEU A 80 -15.87 -24.36 -6.08
C LEU A 80 -16.16 -25.41 -7.17
N GLY A 81 -16.09 -26.70 -6.84
CA GLY A 81 -16.15 -27.80 -7.81
C GLY A 81 -14.76 -28.32 -8.21
N THR A 82 -14.73 -29.20 -9.22
CA THR A 82 -13.54 -29.99 -9.56
C THR A 82 -12.95 -29.70 -10.94
N THR A 83 -13.69 -29.02 -11.84
CA THR A 83 -13.17 -28.62 -13.16
C THR A 83 -12.96 -27.11 -13.24
N PRO A 84 -12.04 -26.63 -14.11
CA PRO A 84 -11.83 -25.19 -14.30
C PRO A 84 -13.12 -24.43 -14.63
N GLU A 85 -13.98 -24.99 -15.49
CA GLU A 85 -15.24 -24.36 -15.89
C GLU A 85 -16.19 -24.20 -14.69
N GLN A 86 -16.26 -25.21 -13.82
CA GLN A 86 -17.06 -25.13 -12.59
C GLN A 86 -16.52 -24.06 -11.65
N ILE A 87 -15.21 -24.09 -11.42
CA ILE A 87 -14.54 -23.20 -10.46
C ILE A 87 -14.65 -21.74 -10.91
N LEU A 88 -14.26 -21.45 -12.16
CA LEU A 88 -14.22 -20.10 -12.69
C LEU A 88 -15.63 -19.51 -12.89
N SER A 89 -16.56 -20.27 -13.47
CA SER A 89 -17.94 -19.77 -13.65
C SER A 89 -18.63 -19.49 -12.33
N ARG A 90 -18.34 -20.25 -11.26
CA ARG A 90 -18.93 -20.01 -9.95
C ARG A 90 -18.43 -18.70 -9.32
N LEU A 91 -17.19 -18.31 -9.60
CA LEU A 91 -16.62 -17.03 -9.17
C LEU A 91 -17.15 -15.87 -10.04
N ASP A 92 -17.15 -16.03 -11.36
CA ASP A 92 -17.60 -15.02 -12.32
C ASP A 92 -19.08 -14.66 -12.15
N ASP A 93 -19.93 -15.66 -11.88
CA ASP A 93 -21.38 -15.49 -11.68
C ASP A 93 -21.76 -15.12 -10.22
N GLU A 94 -20.78 -14.93 -9.33
CA GLU A 94 -21.00 -14.66 -7.90
C GLU A 94 -21.86 -15.73 -7.19
N ARG A 95 -21.71 -17.00 -7.57
CA ARG A 95 -22.51 -18.14 -7.07
C ARG A 95 -21.88 -18.89 -5.88
N VAL A 96 -20.98 -18.22 -5.15
CA VAL A 96 -20.38 -18.76 -3.92
C VAL A 96 -21.35 -18.59 -2.76
N LYS A 97 -21.53 -19.64 -1.95
CA LYS A 97 -22.36 -19.62 -0.75
C LYS A 97 -21.52 -19.78 0.51
N ASP A 98 -22.06 -19.35 1.65
CA ASP A 98 -21.38 -19.48 2.94
C ASP A 98 -21.02 -20.94 3.30
N GLU A 99 -21.86 -21.91 2.91
CA GLU A 99 -21.63 -23.34 3.13
C GLU A 99 -20.41 -23.90 2.36
N ASP A 100 -20.01 -23.24 1.26
CA ASP A 100 -18.84 -23.61 0.47
C ASP A 100 -17.54 -23.18 1.16
N VAL A 101 -17.60 -22.23 2.11
CA VAL A 101 -16.43 -21.59 2.72
C VAL A 101 -15.93 -22.41 3.90
N ARG A 102 -14.65 -22.81 3.85
CA ARG A 102 -13.93 -23.47 4.93
C ARG A 102 -13.14 -22.46 5.76
N HIS A 103 -13.02 -22.75 7.05
CA HIS A 103 -12.24 -21.98 8.03
C HIS A 103 -11.28 -22.94 8.73
N ASP A 104 -10.09 -23.11 8.17
CA ASP A 104 -9.15 -24.19 8.50
C ASP A 104 -7.85 -23.72 9.17
N GLY A 105 -7.78 -22.44 9.56
CA GLY A 105 -6.67 -21.88 10.34
C GLY A 105 -5.48 -21.39 9.54
N ARG A 106 -5.46 -21.57 8.21
CA ARG A 106 -4.46 -20.97 7.33
C ARG A 106 -4.47 -19.45 7.39
N HIS A 107 -3.32 -18.85 7.15
CA HIS A 107 -3.11 -17.42 7.33
C HIS A 107 -3.54 -16.62 6.11
N ALA A 108 -4.41 -15.64 6.32
CA ALA A 108 -4.88 -14.70 5.29
C ALA A 108 -4.21 -13.31 5.38
N HIS A 109 -3.18 -13.20 6.22
CA HIS A 109 -2.27 -12.07 6.38
C HIS A 109 -0.99 -12.54 7.11
N ASP A 110 -0.01 -11.67 7.28
CA ASP A 110 1.21 -11.94 8.05
C ASP A 110 0.98 -11.70 9.56
N HIS A 111 0.69 -12.78 10.30
CA HIS A 111 0.21 -12.73 11.69
C HIS A 111 1.28 -12.26 12.69
N ASP A 112 2.53 -12.68 12.54
CA ASP A 112 3.59 -12.48 13.53
C ASP A 112 4.41 -11.20 13.30
N TYR A 113 4.10 -10.42 12.26
CA TYR A 113 4.83 -9.20 11.93
C TYR A 113 4.92 -8.19 13.08
N VAL A 114 3.86 -8.06 13.89
CA VAL A 114 3.86 -7.15 15.05
C VAL A 114 4.94 -7.53 16.06
N THR A 115 5.22 -8.82 16.23
CA THR A 115 6.33 -9.28 17.07
C THR A 115 7.66 -8.95 16.42
N ARG A 116 7.82 -9.24 15.12
CA ARG A 116 9.08 -9.00 14.39
C ARG A 116 9.46 -7.52 14.31
N VAL A 117 8.49 -6.63 14.04
CA VAL A 117 8.75 -5.19 13.95
C VAL A 117 9.12 -4.58 15.30
N ARG A 118 8.67 -5.17 16.41
CA ARG A 118 9.02 -4.74 17.77
C ARG A 118 10.38 -5.24 18.24
N ASP A 119 10.96 -6.25 17.59
CA ASP A 119 12.30 -6.72 17.92
C ASP A 119 13.38 -5.76 17.38
N VAL A 120 13.59 -4.68 18.13
CA VAL A 120 14.56 -3.62 17.79
C VAL A 120 16.02 -4.05 18.00
N ASN A 121 16.25 -5.24 18.56
CA ASN A 121 17.60 -5.77 18.83
C ASN A 121 18.00 -6.87 17.85
N ALA A 122 17.07 -7.40 17.06
CA ALA A 122 17.38 -8.28 15.95
C ALA A 122 18.37 -7.65 14.97
N ASP A 123 19.34 -8.44 14.52
CA ASP A 123 20.33 -8.08 13.50
C ASP A 123 19.85 -8.36 12.07
N THR A 124 18.59 -8.79 11.91
CA THR A 124 17.91 -9.02 10.63
C THR A 124 16.86 -7.94 10.34
N PRO A 125 16.59 -7.61 9.07
CA PRO A 125 15.54 -6.65 8.71
C PRO A 125 14.15 -7.15 9.11
N ALA A 126 13.24 -6.24 9.48
CA ALA A 126 11.86 -6.60 9.82
C ALA A 126 11.06 -7.22 8.65
N ARG A 127 11.43 -6.85 7.40
CA ARG A 127 10.86 -7.41 6.16
C ARG A 127 11.77 -7.14 4.96
N TYR A 128 11.83 -8.08 4.03
CA TYR A 128 12.51 -7.97 2.74
C TYR A 128 11.92 -8.99 1.75
N ASN A 129 12.05 -8.77 0.44
CA ASN A 129 11.33 -9.59 -0.56
C ASN A 129 11.76 -11.06 -0.60
N ALA A 130 13.01 -11.35 -0.25
CA ALA A 130 13.58 -12.70 -0.26
C ALA A 130 13.44 -13.41 1.11
N ASP A 131 12.56 -12.92 1.98
CA ASP A 131 12.22 -13.57 3.24
C ASP A 131 11.49 -14.90 2.95
N PRO A 132 12.09 -16.07 3.26
CA PRO A 132 11.53 -17.37 2.90
C PRO A 132 10.16 -17.62 3.54
N ASP A 133 9.89 -17.06 4.73
CA ASP A 133 8.62 -17.25 5.44
C ASP A 133 7.46 -16.48 4.77
N ARG A 134 7.78 -15.59 3.81
CA ARG A 134 6.82 -14.80 3.04
C ARG A 134 6.73 -15.22 1.58
N LEU A 135 7.41 -16.30 1.18
CA LEU A 135 7.32 -16.89 -0.15
C LEU A 135 6.43 -18.14 -0.10
N PHE A 136 5.18 -18.00 -0.52
CA PHE A 136 4.22 -19.11 -0.52
C PHE A 136 3.24 -18.96 -1.68
N GLU A 137 3.28 -19.91 -2.62
CA GLU A 137 2.38 -19.97 -3.78
C GLU A 137 2.24 -18.61 -4.48
N SER A 138 1.09 -17.94 -4.32
CA SER A 138 0.82 -16.63 -4.92
C SER A 138 1.57 -15.48 -4.22
N SER A 139 1.84 -15.60 -2.92
CA SER A 139 2.60 -14.61 -2.14
C SER A 139 4.06 -14.64 -2.55
N GLY A 140 4.53 -13.53 -3.13
CA GLY A 140 5.89 -13.41 -3.65
C GLY A 140 6.14 -14.11 -4.99
N CYS A 141 5.10 -14.55 -5.71
CA CYS A 141 5.27 -15.31 -6.95
C CYS A 141 5.86 -14.49 -8.11
N ALA A 142 5.84 -13.16 -8.05
CA ALA A 142 6.38 -12.23 -9.04
C ALA A 142 5.98 -12.55 -10.50
N GLY A 143 4.73 -13.00 -10.72
CA GLY A 143 4.19 -13.34 -12.04
C GLY A 143 4.59 -14.71 -12.57
N LYS A 144 5.24 -15.56 -11.76
CA LYS A 144 5.50 -16.97 -12.09
C LYS A 144 4.24 -17.83 -12.09
N LEU A 145 3.17 -17.36 -11.47
CA LEU A 145 1.85 -17.96 -11.46
C LEU A 145 0.82 -17.00 -12.04
N ALA A 146 -0.21 -17.52 -12.68
CA ALA A 146 -1.38 -16.74 -13.08
C ALA A 146 -2.41 -16.77 -11.95
N VAL A 147 -2.42 -15.74 -11.10
CA VAL A 147 -3.29 -15.66 -9.93
C VAL A 147 -4.69 -15.16 -10.31
N PHE A 148 -5.72 -15.96 -10.05
CA PHE A 148 -7.12 -15.67 -10.36
C PHE A 148 -7.87 -15.04 -9.18
N ALA A 149 -7.58 -15.45 -7.95
CA ALA A 149 -8.17 -14.85 -6.77
C ALA A 149 -7.31 -15.05 -5.53
N VAL A 150 -7.44 -14.16 -4.55
CA VAL A 150 -6.80 -14.28 -3.23
C VAL A 150 -7.82 -14.04 -2.13
N ARG A 151 -7.75 -14.85 -1.07
CA ARG A 151 -8.55 -14.69 0.14
C ARG A 151 -7.70 -14.03 1.22
N LEU A 152 -8.19 -12.91 1.73
CA LEU A 152 -7.44 -12.03 2.63
C LEU A 152 -8.27 -11.60 3.83
N ASP A 153 -7.56 -11.37 4.93
CA ASP A 153 -8.12 -10.68 6.07
C ASP A 153 -8.26 -9.18 5.79
N THR A 154 -9.19 -8.58 6.54
CA THR A 154 -9.33 -7.13 6.65
C THR A 154 -9.14 -6.78 8.11
N PHE A 155 -9.12 -5.50 8.48
CA PHE A 155 -8.88 -5.10 9.87
C PHE A 155 -9.91 -4.08 10.38
N PRO A 156 -10.19 -4.01 11.69
CA PRO A 156 -11.10 -3.00 12.23
C PRO A 156 -10.57 -1.60 11.92
N ALA A 157 -11.43 -0.71 11.43
CA ALA A 157 -11.05 0.67 11.19
C ALA A 157 -10.89 1.44 12.51
N ALA A 158 -9.83 2.24 12.61
CA ALA A 158 -9.65 3.11 13.77
C ALA A 158 -10.65 4.27 13.75
N LYS A 159 -11.38 4.47 14.85
CA LYS A 159 -12.37 5.55 14.96
C LYS A 159 -11.75 6.95 14.98
N ARG A 160 -10.54 7.08 15.53
CA ARG A 160 -9.80 8.33 15.65
C ARG A 160 -8.35 8.10 15.27
N GLN A 161 -7.81 9.01 14.47
CA GLN A 161 -6.41 9.01 14.03
C GLN A 161 -5.84 10.43 14.16
N GLN A 162 -4.56 10.53 14.52
CA GLN A 162 -3.86 11.81 14.63
C GLN A 162 -2.45 11.68 14.05
N VAL A 163 -2.00 12.72 13.35
CA VAL A 163 -0.63 12.80 12.80
C VAL A 163 0.17 13.80 13.62
N PHE A 164 1.28 13.34 14.17
CA PHE A 164 2.31 14.16 14.80
C PHE A 164 3.39 14.45 13.76
N TYR A 165 3.59 15.73 13.43
CA TYR A 165 4.59 16.17 12.47
C TYR A 165 5.87 16.58 13.21
N ILE A 166 6.85 15.67 13.21
CA ILE A 166 8.09 15.80 13.98
C ILE A 166 9.21 16.20 13.03
N GLY A 167 10.02 17.18 13.42
CA GLY A 167 11.19 17.62 12.66
C GLY A 167 12.43 17.70 13.55
N THR A 168 13.58 17.28 13.04
CA THR A 168 14.87 17.35 13.73
C THR A 168 16.01 17.55 12.72
N ASN A 169 17.14 18.09 13.17
CA ASN A 169 18.41 18.12 12.42
C ASN A 169 19.39 17.04 12.92
N ARG A 170 18.92 16.13 13.78
CA ARG A 170 19.72 15.07 14.40
C ARG A 170 19.07 13.70 14.12
N PRO A 171 19.65 12.85 13.27
CA PRO A 171 19.11 11.52 12.97
C PRO A 171 18.91 10.64 14.22
N GLU A 172 19.75 10.79 15.23
CA GLU A 172 19.67 10.03 16.49
C GLU A 172 18.31 10.18 17.18
N VAL A 173 17.70 11.38 17.10
CA VAL A 173 16.38 11.67 17.68
C VAL A 173 15.30 10.78 17.06
N LEU A 174 15.31 10.61 15.73
CA LEU A 174 14.34 9.72 15.06
C LEU A 174 14.61 8.25 15.38
N THR A 175 15.88 7.89 15.59
CA THR A 175 16.27 6.54 16.01
C THR A 175 15.73 6.22 17.40
N GLU A 176 15.88 7.15 18.36
CA GLU A 176 15.35 7.03 19.71
C GLU A 176 13.82 6.94 19.72
N ILE A 177 13.13 7.80 18.97
CA ILE A 177 11.66 7.74 18.81
C ILE A 177 11.23 6.36 18.32
N ARG A 178 11.85 5.85 17.24
CA ARG A 178 11.54 4.52 16.70
C ARG A 178 11.74 3.43 17.75
N ARG A 179 12.90 3.41 18.40
CA ARG A 179 13.25 2.35 19.38
C ARG A 179 12.34 2.39 20.60
N HIS A 180 12.08 3.58 21.16
CA HIS A 180 11.22 3.73 22.31
C HIS A 180 9.78 3.30 22.02
N ILE A 181 9.19 3.75 20.91
CA ILE A 181 7.83 3.34 20.52
C ILE A 181 7.74 1.82 20.33
N LEU A 182 8.69 1.22 19.62
CA LEU A 182 8.64 -0.22 19.32
C LEU A 182 8.88 -1.10 20.56
N ALA A 183 9.70 -0.65 21.51
CA ALA A 183 10.01 -1.41 22.73
C ALA A 183 9.00 -1.16 23.86
N GLU A 184 8.57 0.09 24.08
CA GLU A 184 7.90 0.51 25.31
C GLU A 184 6.43 0.86 25.14
N PHE A 185 6.00 1.34 23.96
CA PHE A 185 4.58 1.71 23.79
C PHE A 185 3.70 0.47 23.74
N ASN A 186 2.55 0.58 24.39
CA ASN A 186 1.48 -0.41 24.29
C ASN A 186 0.88 -0.41 22.89
N HIS A 187 0.70 0.78 22.29
CA HIS A 187 0.09 0.93 20.98
C HIS A 187 1.12 1.21 19.88
N LEU A 188 1.20 0.32 18.89
CA LEU A 188 1.98 0.60 17.69
C LEU A 188 1.35 1.74 16.87
N PRO A 189 2.18 2.59 16.24
CA PRO A 189 1.70 3.56 15.27
C PRO A 189 0.91 2.89 14.15
N VAL A 190 -0.01 3.63 13.53
CA VAL A 190 -0.60 3.24 12.26
C VAL A 190 0.46 3.36 11.16
N ALA A 191 1.17 4.48 11.12
CA ALA A 191 2.23 4.74 10.15
C ALA A 191 3.35 5.61 10.75
N GLY A 192 4.56 5.50 10.19
CA GLY A 192 5.71 6.31 10.54
C GLY A 192 6.52 6.62 9.29
N GLU A 193 6.16 7.69 8.58
CA GLU A 193 6.76 8.03 7.29
C GLU A 193 7.92 9.00 7.46
N TYR A 194 9.09 8.62 6.97
CA TYR A 194 10.30 9.46 6.96
C TYR A 194 10.40 10.25 5.67
N MET A 195 10.78 11.52 5.77
CA MET A 195 11.04 12.38 4.63
C MET A 195 12.25 13.29 4.91
N HIS A 196 13.21 13.29 3.99
CA HIS A 196 14.35 14.22 4.01
C HIS A 196 13.99 15.54 3.32
N ARG A 197 14.66 16.64 3.68
CA ARG A 197 14.45 17.96 3.04
C ARG A 197 14.59 17.92 1.52
N ASP A 198 15.59 17.23 0.98
CA ASP A 198 15.82 17.20 -0.47
C ASP A 198 14.66 16.55 -1.23
N ILE A 199 14.17 15.40 -0.74
CA ILE A 199 13.02 14.74 -1.37
C ILE A 199 11.71 15.51 -1.13
N TYR A 200 11.59 16.23 -0.01
CA TYR A 200 10.50 17.19 0.19
C TYR A 200 10.51 18.24 -0.92
N ASP A 201 11.66 18.87 -1.19
CA ASP A 201 11.80 19.94 -2.18
C ASP A 201 11.52 19.45 -3.59
N ILE A 202 12.05 18.28 -3.94
CA ILE A 202 11.78 17.62 -5.21
C ILE A 202 10.28 17.30 -5.33
N ALA A 203 9.64 16.78 -4.28
CA ALA A 203 8.23 16.47 -4.29
C ALA A 203 7.34 17.72 -4.37
N GLU A 204 7.69 18.81 -3.68
CA GLU A 204 6.99 20.10 -3.76
C GLU A 204 7.07 20.68 -5.18
N GLN A 205 8.24 20.61 -5.81
CA GLN A 205 8.44 21.18 -7.14
C GLN A 205 7.82 20.32 -8.24
N TYR A 206 8.01 19.00 -8.20
CA TYR A 206 7.72 18.10 -9.30
C TYR A 206 6.49 17.20 -9.10
N GLY A 207 5.97 17.09 -7.87
CA GLY A 207 4.74 16.33 -7.58
C GLY A 207 3.46 17.18 -7.59
N LYS A 208 3.59 18.50 -7.78
CA LYS A 208 2.50 19.47 -7.62
C LYS A 208 1.32 19.24 -8.57
N ASP A 209 1.59 18.88 -9.81
CA ASP A 209 0.55 18.61 -10.81
C ASP A 209 -0.30 17.40 -10.41
N THR A 210 0.36 16.31 -9.99
CA THR A 210 -0.25 15.08 -9.51
C THR A 210 -1.04 15.34 -8.23
N PHE A 211 -0.47 16.11 -7.29
CA PHE A 211 -1.16 16.52 -6.07
C PHE A 211 -2.44 17.29 -6.38
N LEU A 212 -2.36 18.36 -7.18
CA LEU A 212 -3.52 19.20 -7.52
C LEU A 212 -4.59 18.41 -8.26
N MET A 213 -4.19 17.44 -9.10
CA MET A 213 -5.11 16.56 -9.79
C MET A 213 -5.86 15.65 -8.80
N ILE A 214 -5.15 15.01 -7.86
CA ILE A 214 -5.76 14.16 -6.83
C ILE A 214 -6.68 14.98 -5.92
N ASP A 215 -6.22 16.13 -5.44
CA ASP A 215 -6.95 17.02 -4.54
C ASP A 215 -8.26 17.53 -5.16
N LYS A 216 -8.22 17.99 -6.43
CA LYS A 216 -9.39 18.59 -7.08
C LYS A 216 -10.32 17.61 -7.79
N LEU A 217 -9.77 16.55 -8.38
CA LEU A 217 -10.54 15.64 -9.25
C LEU A 217 -10.83 14.30 -8.58
N GLY A 218 -10.15 14.01 -7.47
CA GLY A 218 -10.22 12.75 -6.77
C GLY A 218 -9.43 11.64 -7.48
N THR A 219 -9.03 10.66 -6.66
CA THR A 219 -8.32 9.45 -7.07
C THR A 219 -9.05 8.65 -8.15
N ASP A 220 -10.39 8.60 -8.08
CA ASP A 220 -11.27 7.86 -8.99
C ASP A 220 -11.03 8.18 -10.48
N LYS A 221 -10.60 9.42 -10.81
CA LYS A 221 -10.42 9.87 -12.20
C LYS A 221 -9.00 9.71 -12.73
N MET A 222 -8.03 9.36 -11.88
CA MET A 222 -6.61 9.26 -12.25
C MET A 222 -6.35 8.26 -13.39
N PRO A 223 -6.92 7.03 -13.40
CA PRO A 223 -6.68 6.07 -14.49
C PRO A 223 -7.10 6.59 -15.87
N PHE A 224 -8.20 7.35 -15.92
CA PHE A 224 -8.67 7.99 -17.14
C PHE A 224 -7.69 9.05 -17.63
N PHE A 225 -7.20 9.92 -16.75
CA PHE A 225 -6.20 10.94 -17.11
C PHE A 225 -4.89 10.33 -17.58
N PHE A 226 -4.37 9.30 -16.91
CA PHE A 226 -3.15 8.62 -17.35
C PHE A 226 -3.33 7.93 -18.70
N THR A 227 -4.50 7.32 -18.95
CA THR A 227 -4.81 6.69 -20.24
C THR A 227 -4.89 7.73 -21.36
N MET A 228 -5.57 8.86 -21.12
CA MET A 228 -5.65 9.95 -22.09
C MET A 228 -4.27 10.52 -22.37
N LYS A 229 -3.49 10.83 -21.32
CA LYS A 229 -2.13 11.33 -21.44
C LYS A 229 -1.28 10.38 -22.29
N GLY A 230 -1.27 9.08 -21.99
CA GLY A 230 -0.51 8.09 -22.74
C GLY A 230 -0.91 8.03 -24.23
N ARG A 231 -2.21 8.15 -24.54
CA ARG A 231 -2.69 8.24 -25.93
C ARG A 231 -2.23 9.52 -26.61
N THR A 232 -2.29 10.66 -25.91
CA THR A 232 -1.84 11.94 -26.43
C THR A 232 -0.33 11.94 -26.67
N ASP A 233 0.47 11.42 -25.76
CA ASP A 233 1.92 11.28 -25.93
C ASP A 233 2.26 10.39 -27.12
N ALA A 234 1.65 9.20 -27.22
CA ALA A 234 1.87 8.30 -28.35
C ALA A 234 1.45 8.90 -29.71
N MET A 235 0.51 9.85 -29.72
CA MET A 235 0.12 10.59 -30.91
C MET A 235 1.11 11.70 -31.25
N LEU A 236 1.56 12.47 -30.24
CA LEU A 236 2.47 13.60 -30.41
C LEU A 236 3.91 13.15 -30.71
N GLU A 237 4.33 11.99 -30.22
CA GLU A 237 5.65 11.39 -30.52
C GLU A 237 5.83 11.10 -32.02
N LYS A 238 4.73 10.88 -32.74
CA LYS A 238 4.73 10.65 -34.20
C LYS A 238 4.87 11.93 -35.03
N VAL A 239 4.82 13.11 -34.40
CA VAL A 239 4.84 14.41 -35.08
C VAL A 239 6.17 15.10 -34.79
N SER A 240 7.02 15.26 -35.82
CA SER A 240 8.38 15.82 -35.70
C SER A 240 8.45 17.27 -35.18
N LEU A 241 7.32 17.98 -35.16
CA LEU A 241 7.21 19.33 -34.61
C LEU A 241 7.27 19.38 -33.07
N PHE A 242 6.82 18.31 -32.41
CA PHE A 242 6.79 18.26 -30.95
C PHE A 242 8.05 17.57 -30.42
N LYS A 243 8.67 18.16 -29.39
CA LYS A 243 9.77 17.50 -28.69
C LYS A 243 9.24 16.27 -27.94
N PRO A 244 10.07 15.22 -27.75
CA PRO A 244 9.72 14.10 -26.88
C PRO A 244 9.23 14.59 -25.50
N HIS A 245 8.22 13.91 -24.96
CA HIS A 245 7.59 14.24 -23.68
C HIS A 245 6.99 15.66 -23.62
N PHE A 246 6.43 16.14 -24.74
CA PHE A 246 5.85 17.48 -24.82
C PHE A 246 4.76 17.71 -23.75
N THR A 247 3.88 16.73 -23.51
CA THR A 247 2.79 16.88 -22.54
C THR A 247 3.34 17.04 -21.12
N ASP A 248 4.32 16.23 -20.72
CA ASP A 248 4.98 16.31 -19.42
C ASP A 248 5.62 17.68 -19.20
N ARG A 249 6.41 18.14 -20.18
CA ARG A 249 7.09 19.44 -20.11
C ARG A 249 6.08 20.60 -20.06
N PHE A 250 4.93 20.44 -20.72
CA PHE A 250 3.86 21.43 -20.68
C PHE A 250 3.14 21.43 -19.34
N MET A 251 2.77 20.27 -18.79
CA MET A 251 2.14 20.15 -17.47
C MET A 251 3.06 20.69 -16.37
N GLN A 252 4.36 20.38 -16.43
CA GLN A 252 5.36 20.90 -15.50
C GLN A 252 5.42 22.44 -15.52
N LYS A 253 5.41 23.04 -16.73
CA LYS A 253 5.35 24.51 -16.88
C LYS A 253 4.07 25.10 -16.31
N LEU A 254 2.92 24.47 -16.55
CA LEU A 254 1.65 24.90 -15.96
C LEU A 254 1.66 24.74 -14.43
N GLY A 255 2.32 23.71 -13.89
CA GLY A 255 2.51 23.49 -12.46
C GLY A 255 3.14 24.69 -11.75
N HIS A 256 4.08 25.38 -12.40
CA HIS A 256 4.71 26.59 -11.87
C HIS A 256 3.76 27.80 -11.76
N VAL A 257 2.66 27.82 -12.52
CA VAL A 257 1.67 28.93 -12.51
C VAL A 257 0.68 28.80 -11.36
N PHE A 258 0.41 27.58 -10.88
CA PHE A 258 -0.50 27.38 -9.76
C PHE A 258 0.07 27.95 -8.44
N PRO A 259 -0.77 28.35 -7.48
CA PRO A 259 -0.28 28.79 -6.16
C PRO A 259 0.43 27.67 -5.40
N ALA A 260 1.13 28.02 -4.32
CA ALA A 260 1.71 27.03 -3.42
C ALA A 260 0.59 26.12 -2.86
N HIS A 261 0.84 24.82 -2.85
CA HIS A 261 -0.17 23.80 -2.53
C HIS A 261 0.04 23.18 -1.13
N LEU A 262 1.22 23.38 -0.53
CA LEU A 262 1.55 22.86 0.78
C LEU A 262 1.21 23.85 1.91
N PRO A 263 0.75 23.36 3.08
CA PRO A 263 0.47 24.20 4.25
C PRO A 263 1.69 24.97 4.75
N GLU A 264 1.50 26.22 5.19
CA GLU A 264 2.59 27.08 5.71
C GLU A 264 3.33 26.48 6.91
N ARG A 265 2.63 25.72 7.76
CA ARG A 265 3.24 25.01 8.88
C ARG A 265 4.28 23.99 8.39
N MET A 266 3.99 23.25 7.31
CA MET A 266 4.96 22.28 6.76
C MET A 266 6.19 22.97 6.19
N LYS A 267 6.02 24.09 5.47
CA LYS A 267 7.15 24.90 4.97
C LYS A 267 8.02 25.45 6.11
N THR A 268 7.38 25.92 7.18
CA THR A 268 8.08 26.40 8.37
C THR A 268 8.93 25.28 8.99
N TRP A 269 8.39 24.06 9.10
CA TRP A 269 9.15 22.91 9.61
C TRP A 269 10.29 22.53 8.67
N ARG A 270 10.04 22.50 7.36
CA ARG A 270 11.06 22.20 6.33
C ARG A 270 12.24 23.17 6.38
N ASN A 271 11.98 24.45 6.64
CA ASN A 271 13.04 25.45 6.74
C ASN A 271 13.84 25.31 8.04
N LYS A 272 13.25 24.76 9.10
CA LYS A 272 13.91 24.58 10.42
C LYS A 272 14.66 23.26 10.53
N TYR A 273 14.14 22.20 9.94
CA TYR A 273 14.56 20.82 10.17
C TYR A 273 14.86 20.11 8.84
N GLU A 274 15.85 19.21 8.87
CA GLU A 274 16.29 18.43 7.70
C GLU A 274 15.59 17.08 7.62
N HIS A 275 15.34 16.46 8.77
CA HIS A 275 14.68 15.16 8.89
C HIS A 275 13.26 15.32 9.42
N HIS A 276 12.31 14.73 8.71
CA HIS A 276 10.89 14.82 9.03
C HIS A 276 10.34 13.41 9.28
N LEU A 277 9.52 13.27 10.32
CA LEU A 277 8.77 12.06 10.63
C LEU A 277 7.29 12.41 10.76
N LEU A 278 6.45 11.81 9.91
CA LEU A 278 5.00 11.86 10.05
C LEU A 278 4.55 10.62 10.82
N LEU A 279 4.38 10.78 12.13
CA LEU A 279 3.95 9.71 13.02
C LEU A 279 2.43 9.72 13.14
N LYS A 280 1.77 8.70 12.57
CA LYS A 280 0.32 8.55 12.62
C LYS A 280 -0.07 7.56 13.71
N MET A 281 -0.80 8.03 14.71
CA MET A 281 -1.33 7.21 15.81
C MET A 281 -2.85 7.05 15.70
N ALA A 282 -3.40 6.07 16.41
CA ALA A 282 -4.83 5.79 16.46
C ALA A 282 -5.27 5.40 17.88
N GLY A 283 -6.56 5.63 18.18
CA GLY A 283 -7.14 5.25 19.46
C GLY A 283 -6.40 5.88 20.64
N ASP A 284 -6.10 5.06 21.66
CA ASP A 284 -5.41 5.47 22.89
C ASP A 284 -3.91 5.71 22.68
N GLY A 285 -3.35 5.22 21.57
CA GLY A 285 -1.97 5.51 21.17
C GLY A 285 -1.74 6.98 20.82
N ILE A 286 -2.81 7.76 20.63
CA ILE A 286 -2.72 9.22 20.42
C ILE A 286 -2.29 9.91 21.71
N GLU A 287 -2.96 9.63 22.83
CA GLU A 287 -2.64 10.18 24.15
C GLU A 287 -1.27 9.69 24.62
N GLU A 288 -0.97 8.41 24.42
CA GLU A 288 0.33 7.81 24.76
C GLU A 288 1.48 8.54 24.03
N ALA A 289 1.35 8.73 22.72
CA ALA A 289 2.34 9.47 21.94
C ALA A 289 2.42 10.94 22.35
N GLN A 290 1.29 11.59 22.60
CA GLN A 290 1.26 13.00 22.98
C GLN A 290 1.94 13.25 24.32
N ALA A 291 1.70 12.40 25.32
CA ALA A 291 2.32 12.50 26.64
C ALA A 291 3.84 12.31 26.52
N TRP A 292 4.28 11.23 25.89
CA TRP A 292 5.70 10.94 25.76
C TRP A 292 6.46 11.99 24.93
N LEU A 293 5.92 12.40 23.78
CA LEU A 293 6.54 13.43 22.94
C LEU A 293 6.61 14.79 23.65
N GLY A 294 5.66 15.09 24.54
CA GLY A 294 5.67 16.32 25.34
C GLY A 294 6.72 16.32 26.46
N GLU A 295 7.12 15.14 26.95
CA GLU A 295 8.21 14.99 27.92
C GLU A 295 9.59 14.88 27.25
N TYR A 296 9.64 14.32 26.04
CA TYR A 296 10.88 14.03 25.32
C TYR A 296 11.51 15.28 24.66
N PHE A 297 10.70 16.27 24.25
CA PHE A 297 11.15 17.52 23.60
C PHE A 297 11.08 18.72 24.54
#